data_AF-A0A3B8LE82-F1
#
_entry.id   AF-A0A3B8LE82-F1
#
_cell.length_a   1.000
_cell.length_b   1.000
_cell.length_c   1.000
_cell.angle_alpha   90.00
_cell.angle_beta   90.00
_cell.angle_gamma   90.00
#
_symmetry.space_group_name_H-M   'P 1'
#
loop_
_entity.id
_entity.type
_entity.pdbx_description
1 polymer ?
#
loop_
_entity_poly.entity_id
_entity_poly.type
_entity_poly.pdbx_seq_one_letter_code
_entity_poly.pdbx_strand_id
1 'polypeptide(L)'
;MKHKCNVEKLVLPLGELAQAYGVDADALKTQIEKEITAIVMTFAGAGSMVEVLYDEGGSRLDIFQYFAVEPNKERDASHLPLESARRLDTRMDYYDELGLDRYRLTEQELEVLEVSADSQEKMRMTIQETLRSLLRDAMVKAGREDALEEAGLG
;
A
#
# COMPACT_ATOMS: atom_id res chain seq x y z
N MET A 1 19.72 7.37 -2.84
CA MET A 1 18.54 8.08 -2.31
C MET A 1 17.41 7.07 -2.24
N LYS A 2 16.83 6.80 -1.07
CA LYS A 2 15.64 5.94 -0.95
C LYS A 2 14.42 6.81 -1.33
N HIS A 3 13.73 6.46 -2.40
CA HIS A 3 12.50 7.14 -2.78
C HIS A 3 11.36 6.58 -1.93
N LYS A 4 11.07 7.24 -0.80
CA LYS A 4 9.86 6.97 -0.03
C LYS A 4 8.68 7.50 -0.84
N CYS A 5 7.81 6.62 -1.32
CA CYS A 5 6.57 7.04 -1.93
C CYS A 5 5.59 7.40 -0.81
N ASN A 6 5.59 8.67 -0.37
CA ASN A 6 4.56 9.16 0.55
C ASN A 6 3.28 9.39 -0.25
N VAL A 7 2.33 8.47 -0.08
CA VAL A 7 0.97 8.54 -0.67
C VAL A 7 0.06 9.50 0.12
N GLU A 8 0.61 10.19 1.14
CA GLU A 8 -0.05 11.02 2.16
C GLU A 8 -1.03 12.11 1.69
N LYS A 9 -1.11 12.42 0.38
CA LYS A 9 -2.02 13.45 -0.16
C LYS A 9 -3.14 12.90 -1.04
N LEU A 10 -3.30 11.58 -1.11
CA LEU A 10 -4.13 10.92 -2.13
C LEU A 10 -5.46 10.40 -1.61
N VAL A 11 -5.66 10.48 -0.32
CA VAL A 11 -6.78 9.86 0.36
C VAL A 11 -7.78 10.95 0.68
N LEU A 12 -8.88 10.97 -0.07
CA LEU A 12 -10.12 11.59 0.41
C LEU A 12 -10.37 11.05 1.82
N PRO A 13 -10.91 11.84 2.77
CA PRO A 13 -11.26 11.32 4.09
C PRO A 13 -12.44 10.35 3.94
N LEU A 14 -12.18 9.14 3.44
CA LEU A 14 -13.22 8.18 3.04
C LEU A 14 -13.99 7.70 4.26
N GLY A 15 -13.38 7.72 5.45
CA GLY A 15 -14.11 7.52 6.71
C GLY A 15 -15.20 8.58 6.91
N GLU A 16 -14.86 9.86 6.76
CA GLU A 16 -15.82 10.97 6.89
C GLU A 16 -16.87 10.95 5.78
N LEU A 17 -16.47 10.66 4.54
CA LEU A 17 -17.38 10.59 3.39
C LEU A 17 -18.30 9.37 3.49
N ALA A 18 -17.78 8.20 3.85
CA ALA A 18 -18.60 7.01 4.03
C ALA A 18 -19.66 7.23 5.12
N GLN A 19 -19.25 7.83 6.25
CA GLN A 19 -20.17 8.19 7.31
C GLN A 19 -21.20 9.25 6.88
N ALA A 20 -20.77 10.30 6.17
CA ALA A 20 -21.66 11.36 5.69
C ALA A 20 -22.74 10.84 4.71
N TYR A 21 -22.39 9.81 3.93
CA TYR A 21 -23.28 9.25 2.92
C TYR A 21 -23.96 7.94 3.32
N GLY A 22 -23.73 7.43 4.53
CA GLY A 22 -24.34 6.17 5.00
C GLY A 22 -23.81 4.94 4.27
N VAL A 23 -22.57 5.01 3.80
CA VAL A 23 -21.83 3.90 3.20
C VAL A 23 -21.18 3.07 4.30
N ASP A 24 -21.16 1.76 4.14
CA ASP A 24 -20.43 0.83 5.01
C ASP A 24 -18.91 1.07 4.87
N ALA A 25 -18.34 1.77 5.84
CA ALA A 25 -16.94 2.18 5.83
C ALA A 25 -15.98 0.97 5.93
N ASP A 26 -16.35 -0.08 6.66
CA ASP A 26 -15.51 -1.27 6.84
C ASP A 26 -15.45 -2.11 5.56
N ALA A 27 -16.60 -2.26 4.90
CA ALA A 27 -16.67 -2.93 3.60
C ALA A 27 -15.89 -2.15 2.53
N LEU A 28 -16.03 -0.81 2.51
CA LEU A 28 -15.29 0.06 1.58
C LEU A 28 -13.78 0.01 1.85
N LYS A 29 -13.36 0.09 3.12
CA LYS A 29 -11.96 -0.05 3.54
C LYS A 29 -11.35 -1.37 3.04
N THR A 30 -12.01 -2.49 3.33
CA THR A 30 -11.54 -3.81 2.90
C THR A 30 -11.40 -3.89 1.37
N GLN A 31 -12.34 -3.29 0.64
CA GLN A 31 -12.29 -3.27 -0.82
C GLN A 31 -11.14 -2.39 -1.34
N ILE A 32 -10.90 -1.23 -0.71
CA ILE A 32 -9.78 -0.34 -1.03
C ILE A 32 -8.45 -1.06 -0.82
N GLU A 33 -8.21 -1.64 0.35
CA GLU A 33 -6.96 -2.34 0.66
C GLU A 33 -6.68 -3.42 -0.39
N LYS A 34 -7.70 -4.19 -0.77
CA LYS A 34 -7.60 -5.22 -1.81
C LYS A 34 -7.25 -4.66 -3.19
N GLU A 35 -8.00 -3.67 -3.68
CA GLU A 35 -7.80 -3.12 -5.03
C GLU A 35 -6.47 -2.36 -5.13
N ILE A 36 -6.12 -1.57 -4.10
CA ILE A 36 -4.86 -0.85 -4.09
C ILE A 36 -3.67 -1.82 -3.98
N THR A 37 -3.78 -2.91 -3.20
CA THR A 37 -2.74 -3.96 -3.17
C THR A 37 -2.49 -4.52 -4.57
N ALA A 38 -3.55 -4.83 -5.34
CA ALA A 38 -3.42 -5.34 -6.70
C ALA A 38 -2.74 -4.33 -7.66
N ILE A 39 -3.08 -3.04 -7.53
CA ILE A 39 -2.42 -1.97 -8.29
C ILE A 39 -0.94 -1.93 -7.95
N VAL A 40 -0.59 -1.84 -6.67
CA VAL A 40 0.81 -1.74 -6.23
C VAL A 40 1.60 -2.97 -6.69
N MET A 41 1.07 -4.18 -6.57
CA MET A 41 1.74 -5.39 -7.06
C MET A 41 2.03 -5.34 -8.57
N THR A 42 1.15 -4.71 -9.35
CA THR A 42 1.38 -4.51 -10.80
C THR A 42 2.60 -3.63 -11.08
N PHE A 43 2.84 -2.62 -10.24
CA PHE A 43 3.97 -1.70 -10.37
C PHE A 43 5.26 -2.19 -9.69
N ALA A 44 5.14 -2.87 -8.55
CA ALA A 44 6.25 -3.43 -7.78
C ALA A 44 6.87 -4.69 -8.45
N GLY A 45 6.11 -5.34 -9.33
CA GLY A 45 6.54 -6.50 -10.11
C GLY A 45 5.91 -7.81 -9.62
N ALA A 46 5.72 -8.74 -10.55
CA ALA A 46 5.10 -10.03 -10.27
C ALA A 46 5.88 -10.80 -9.17
N GLY A 47 5.16 -11.28 -8.16
CA GLY A 47 5.73 -11.97 -7.01
C GLY A 47 6.00 -11.07 -5.80
N SER A 48 5.85 -9.74 -5.92
CA SER A 48 5.97 -8.83 -4.78
C SER A 48 5.01 -9.20 -3.66
N MET A 49 5.51 -9.18 -2.43
CA MET A 49 4.67 -9.28 -1.24
C MET A 49 4.34 -7.86 -0.78
N VAL A 50 3.09 -7.45 -0.95
CA VAL A 50 2.65 -6.08 -0.64
C VAL A 50 1.50 -6.14 0.34
N GLU A 51 1.51 -5.25 1.32
CA GLU A 51 0.37 -4.99 2.19
C GLU A 51 0.01 -3.52 2.11
N VAL A 52 -1.29 -3.26 1.99
CA VAL A 52 -1.86 -1.92 2.01
C VAL A 52 -2.75 -1.83 3.23
N LEU A 53 -2.43 -0.90 4.12
CA LEU A 53 -3.23 -0.62 5.31
C LEU A 53 -3.89 0.73 5.15
N TYR A 54 -5.21 0.75 5.30
CA TYR A 54 -5.95 1.98 5.38
C TYR A 54 -6.13 2.38 6.85
N ASP A 55 -5.63 3.56 7.22
CA ASP A 55 -5.65 4.04 8.60
C ASP A 55 -7.06 4.01 9.22
N GLU A 56 -7.15 3.78 10.53
CA GLU A 56 -8.42 3.71 11.27
C GLU A 56 -9.23 5.03 11.18
N GLY A 57 -8.56 6.16 10.95
CA GLY A 57 -9.22 7.45 10.69
C GLY A 57 -9.67 7.67 9.24
N GLY A 58 -9.40 6.72 8.34
CA GLY A 58 -9.80 6.77 6.94
C GLY A 58 -9.22 7.96 6.16
N SER A 59 -8.03 8.43 6.55
CA SER A 59 -7.40 9.63 6.00
C SER A 59 -6.04 9.35 5.35
N ARG A 60 -5.50 8.14 5.53
CA ARG A 60 -4.16 7.76 5.09
C ARG A 60 -4.15 6.32 4.61
N LEU A 61 -3.33 6.07 3.59
CA LEU A 61 -3.09 4.77 3.02
C LEU A 61 -1.59 4.50 3.12
N ASP A 62 -1.25 3.46 3.88
CA ASP A 62 0.12 2.99 4.08
C ASP A 62 0.37 1.77 3.20
N ILE A 63 1.53 1.75 2.54
CA ILE A 63 1.90 0.69 1.60
C ILE A 63 3.24 0.13 2.02
N PHE A 64 3.26 -1.16 2.29
CA PHE A 64 4.43 -1.92 2.70
C PHE A 64 4.78 -2.93 1.60
N GLN A 65 6.08 -3.06 1.30
CA GLN A 65 6.59 -4.13 0.47
C GLN A 65 7.54 -4.99 1.29
N TYR A 66 7.21 -6.28 1.40
CA TYR A 66 7.99 -7.26 2.12
C TYR A 66 8.93 -8.01 1.18
N PHE A 67 10.09 -8.37 1.72
CA PHE A 67 11.10 -9.13 1.01
C PHE A 67 11.60 -10.27 1.89
N ALA A 68 11.76 -11.45 1.30
CA ALA A 68 12.53 -12.52 1.91
C ALA A 68 14.03 -12.20 1.82
N VAL A 69 14.74 -12.28 2.94
CA VAL A 69 16.19 -12.03 2.96
C VAL A 69 16.93 -13.32 2.68
N GLU A 70 17.71 -13.33 1.60
CA GLU A 70 18.52 -14.48 1.17
C GLU A 70 19.96 -14.05 0.89
N PRO A 71 20.99 -14.61 1.56
CA PRO A 71 22.37 -14.10 1.48
C PRO A 71 22.98 -14.07 0.08
N ASN A 72 22.65 -15.05 -0.75
CA ASN A 72 23.28 -15.27 -2.06
C ASN A 72 22.31 -15.09 -3.23
N LYS A 73 21.11 -14.57 -2.98
CA LYS A 73 20.13 -14.34 -4.03
C LYS A 73 20.24 -12.91 -4.52
N GLU A 74 20.23 -12.74 -5.84
CA GLU A 74 20.11 -11.42 -6.43
C GLU A 74 18.77 -10.79 -6.05
N ARG A 75 18.73 -9.47 -6.00
CA ARG A 75 17.51 -8.75 -5.66
C ARG A 75 16.44 -9.00 -6.71
N ASP A 76 15.24 -9.34 -6.25
CA ASP A 76 14.04 -9.39 -7.09
C ASP A 76 12.83 -8.78 -6.36
N ALA A 77 11.65 -8.91 -6.96
CA ALA A 77 10.39 -8.37 -6.44
C ALA A 77 10.01 -8.90 -5.04
N SER A 78 10.56 -10.05 -4.65
CA SER A 78 10.24 -10.79 -3.42
C SER A 78 11.44 -11.11 -2.56
N HIS A 79 12.68 -10.85 -3.03
CA HIS A 79 13.91 -11.18 -2.31
C HIS A 79 14.88 -10.01 -2.25
N LEU A 80 15.54 -9.89 -1.09
CA LEU A 80 16.66 -8.97 -0.88
C LEU A 80 17.93 -9.76 -0.50
N PRO A 81 19.08 -9.43 -1.10
CA PRO A 81 20.37 -9.89 -0.59
C PRO A 81 20.58 -9.41 0.85
N LEU A 82 21.22 -10.24 1.68
CA LEU A 82 21.50 -9.91 3.09
C LEU A 82 22.16 -8.54 3.27
N GLU A 83 23.18 -8.24 2.47
CA GLU A 83 23.89 -6.95 2.52
C GLU A 83 22.99 -5.76 2.14
N SER A 84 21.98 -5.97 1.29
CA SER A 84 21.00 -4.94 0.96
C SER A 84 20.02 -4.74 2.10
N ALA A 85 19.53 -5.82 2.71
CA ALA A 85 18.66 -5.78 3.87
C ALA A 85 19.33 -5.05 5.07
N ARG A 86 20.62 -5.31 5.33
CA ARG A 86 21.42 -4.61 6.36
C ARG A 86 21.48 -3.09 6.18
N ARG A 87 21.47 -2.59 4.93
CA ARG A 87 21.41 -1.15 4.66
C ARG A 87 20.00 -0.57 4.80
N LEU A 88 18.99 -1.42 4.78
CA LEU A 88 17.59 -1.00 4.88
C LEU A 88 17.09 -1.01 6.32
N ASP A 89 17.47 -2.01 7.13
CA ASP A 89 17.14 -2.12 8.56
C ASP A 89 18.41 -2.25 9.41
N THR A 90 18.68 -1.24 10.24
CA THR A 90 19.84 -1.17 11.14
C THR A 90 19.75 -2.13 12.33
N ARG A 91 18.59 -2.78 12.54
CA ARG A 91 18.38 -3.79 13.61
C ARG A 91 18.86 -5.18 13.19
N MET A 92 19.31 -5.35 11.96
CA MET A 92 19.81 -6.63 11.43
C MET A 92 20.95 -7.22 12.26
N ASP A 93 21.86 -6.38 12.77
CA ASP A 93 22.99 -6.81 13.61
C ASP A 93 22.50 -7.47 14.91
N TYR A 94 21.35 -7.06 15.43
CA TYR A 94 20.72 -7.66 16.62
C TYR A 94 20.16 -9.08 16.34
N TYR A 95 19.72 -9.39 15.13
CA TYR A 95 19.25 -10.75 14.79
C TYR A 95 20.40 -11.74 14.65
N ASP A 96 21.56 -11.27 14.20
CA ASP A 96 22.80 -12.05 14.16
C ASP A 96 23.25 -12.41 15.58
N GLU A 97 23.15 -11.48 16.54
CA GLU A 97 23.47 -11.72 17.95
C GLU A 97 22.53 -12.75 18.61
N LEU A 98 21.28 -12.84 18.15
CA LEU A 98 20.30 -13.81 18.66
C LEU A 98 20.43 -15.22 18.04
N GLY A 99 21.36 -15.43 17.09
CA GLY A 99 21.58 -16.74 16.49
C GLY A 99 20.38 -17.29 15.71
N LEU A 100 19.57 -16.40 15.12
CA LEU A 100 18.43 -16.80 14.31
C LEU A 100 18.93 -17.43 13.00
N ASP A 101 18.94 -18.76 12.94
CA ASP A 101 19.58 -19.61 11.91
C ASP A 101 19.11 -19.39 10.46
N ARG A 102 18.08 -18.57 10.23
CA ARG A 102 17.56 -18.23 8.91
C ARG A 102 17.03 -16.81 8.97
N TYR A 103 17.53 -15.94 8.09
CA TYR A 103 17.07 -14.56 7.86
C TYR A 103 15.62 -14.47 7.33
N ARG A 104 14.78 -15.45 7.62
CA ARG A 104 13.35 -15.41 7.38
C ARG A 104 12.70 -14.52 8.43
N LEU A 105 13.03 -13.24 8.36
CA LEU A 105 12.29 -12.13 8.92
C LEU A 105 11.09 -11.92 8.01
N THR A 106 10.10 -12.82 8.09
CA THR A 106 8.94 -12.80 7.18
C THR A 106 8.06 -11.56 7.33
N GLU A 107 8.32 -10.73 8.34
CA GLU A 107 7.47 -9.60 8.74
C GLU A 107 8.34 -8.49 9.33
N GLN A 108 9.24 -7.90 8.53
CA GLN A 108 9.88 -6.64 8.93
C GLN A 108 9.62 -5.52 7.93
N GLU A 109 9.19 -4.41 8.52
CA GLU A 109 8.64 -3.16 8.00
C GLU A 109 9.62 -2.41 7.09
N LEU A 110 10.03 -3.01 5.97
CA LEU A 110 10.78 -2.27 4.96
C LEU A 110 9.81 -1.44 4.13
N GLU A 111 9.57 -0.20 4.57
CA GLU A 111 8.88 0.82 3.77
C GLU A 111 9.76 1.28 2.60
N VAL A 112 9.89 0.44 1.56
CA VAL A 112 10.56 0.86 0.31
C VAL A 112 9.86 0.24 -0.90
N LEU A 113 9.00 1.02 -1.55
CA LEU A 113 8.56 0.73 -2.91
C LEU A 113 9.65 1.17 -3.89
N GLU A 114 10.39 0.22 -4.44
CA GLU A 114 11.35 0.50 -5.51
C GLU A 114 10.69 0.54 -6.87
N VAL A 115 10.00 1.65 -7.09
CA VAL A 115 9.32 1.97 -8.34
C VAL A 115 10.03 3.18 -8.97
N SER A 116 10.24 3.16 -10.29
CA SER A 116 10.81 4.31 -11.01
C SER A 116 9.90 5.54 -10.86
N ALA A 117 10.46 6.76 -10.96
CA ALA A 117 9.68 7.99 -10.78
C ALA A 117 8.45 8.07 -11.72
N ASP A 118 8.61 7.66 -12.98
CA ASP A 118 7.50 7.62 -13.95
C ASP A 118 6.42 6.59 -13.57
N SER A 119 6.84 5.44 -13.05
CA SER A 119 5.92 4.40 -12.59
C SER A 119 5.26 4.79 -11.26
N GLN A 120 5.91 5.59 -10.41
CA GLN A 120 5.30 6.15 -9.20
C GLN A 120 4.17 7.11 -9.53
N GLU A 121 4.37 8.00 -10.52
CA GLU A 121 3.32 8.93 -10.93
C GLU A 121 2.12 8.22 -11.57
N LYS A 122 2.39 7.19 -12.39
CA LYS A 122 1.33 6.34 -12.95
C LYS A 122 0.58 5.60 -11.86
N MET A 123 1.29 4.95 -10.94
CA MET A 123 0.70 4.26 -9.79
C MET A 123 -0.18 5.21 -8.98
N ARG A 124 0.31 6.43 -8.73
CA ARG A 124 -0.43 7.48 -8.03
C ARG A 124 -1.76 7.82 -8.70
N MET A 125 -1.75 8.10 -10.01
CA MET A 125 -2.97 8.42 -10.74
C MET A 125 -3.95 7.23 -10.76
N THR A 126 -3.45 6.01 -10.99
CA THR A 126 -4.28 4.79 -10.97
C THR A 126 -4.94 4.59 -9.61
N ILE A 127 -4.20 4.76 -8.50
CA ILE A 127 -4.77 4.69 -7.15
C ILE A 127 -5.89 5.73 -6.96
N GLN A 128 -5.69 6.98 -7.39
CA GLN A 128 -6.73 8.03 -7.26
C GLN A 128 -8.01 7.70 -8.02
N GLU A 129 -7.87 7.27 -9.28
CA GLU A 129 -9.01 6.90 -10.11
C GLU A 129 -9.78 5.73 -9.51
N THR A 130 -9.06 4.71 -9.02
CA THR A 130 -9.67 3.56 -8.34
C THR A 130 -10.39 3.98 -7.07
N LEU A 131 -9.78 4.78 -6.19
CA LEU A 131 -10.43 5.26 -4.96
C LEU A 131 -11.72 6.03 -5.26
N ARG A 132 -11.72 6.89 -6.29
CA ARG A 132 -12.92 7.62 -6.73
C ARG A 132 -14.00 6.68 -7.26
N SER A 133 -13.62 5.71 -8.07
CA SER A 133 -14.56 4.72 -8.61
C SER A 133 -15.19 3.89 -7.49
N LEU A 134 -14.39 3.42 -6.53
CA LEU A 134 -14.86 2.64 -5.39
C LEU A 134 -15.84 3.43 -4.52
N LEU A 135 -15.52 4.69 -4.23
CA LEU A 135 -16.42 5.56 -3.48
C LEU A 135 -17.73 5.81 -4.25
N ARG A 136 -17.66 6.09 -5.56
CA ARG A 136 -18.84 6.26 -6.42
C ARG A 136 -19.72 5.01 -6.39
N ASP A 137 -19.14 3.84 -6.61
CA ASP A 137 -19.88 2.57 -6.61
C ASP A 137 -20.51 2.27 -5.25
N ALA A 138 -19.82 2.60 -4.16
CA ALA A 138 -20.34 2.43 -2.81
C ALA A 138 -21.51 3.39 -2.52
N MET A 139 -21.42 4.65 -2.96
CA MET A 139 -22.51 5.61 -2.87
C MET A 139 -23.74 5.20 -3.71
N VAL A 140 -23.53 4.70 -4.93
CA VAL A 140 -24.61 4.15 -5.77
C VAL A 140 -25.29 2.96 -5.07
N LYS A 141 -24.51 2.03 -4.52
CA LYS A 141 -25.07 0.89 -3.76
C LYS A 141 -25.84 1.32 -2.51
N ALA A 142 -25.45 2.44 -1.89
CA ALA A 142 -26.16 3.03 -0.77
C ALA A 142 -27.40 3.85 -1.19
N GLY A 143 -27.70 3.95 -2.49
CA GLY A 143 -28.82 4.74 -3.02
C GLY A 143 -28.60 6.26 -2.90
N ARG A 144 -27.33 6.69 -2.98
CA ARG A 144 -26.90 8.09 -2.85
C ARG A 144 -26.40 8.67 -4.17
N GLU A 145 -27.02 8.30 -5.28
CA GLU A 145 -26.71 8.87 -6.59
C GLU A 145 -26.96 10.39 -6.63
N ASP A 146 -27.89 10.88 -5.81
CA ASP A 146 -28.21 12.29 -5.62
C ASP A 146 -27.04 13.12 -5.06
N ALA A 147 -26.15 12.48 -4.29
CA ALA A 147 -25.01 13.13 -3.64
C ALA A 147 -23.69 13.03 -4.42
N LEU A 148 -23.66 12.38 -5.59
CA LEU A 148 -22.43 12.17 -6.36
C LEU A 148 -21.82 13.48 -6.88
N GLU A 149 -22.65 14.39 -7.39
CA GLU A 149 -22.21 15.71 -7.89
C GLU A 149 -21.61 16.55 -6.75
N GLU A 150 -22.25 16.54 -5.58
CA GLU A 150 -21.78 17.26 -4.38
C GLU A 150 -20.45 16.71 -3.86
N ALA A 151 -20.24 15.39 -3.99
CA ALA A 151 -19.00 14.71 -3.65
C ALA A 151 -17.90 14.86 -4.72
N GLY A 152 -18.18 15.51 -5.87
CA GLY A 152 -17.25 15.64 -6.99
C GLY A 152 -16.99 14.33 -7.75
N LEU A 153 -17.98 13.43 -7.76
CA LEU A 153 -17.94 12.09 -8.35
C LEU A 153 -18.92 11.90 -9.54
N GLY A 154 -19.68 12.94 -9.90
CA GLY A 154 -20.64 12.98 -11.01
C GLY A 154 -20.04 12.65 -12.37
#